data_AF-A0A1V9Y7T0-F1
#
_entry.id   AF-A0A1V9Y7T0-F1
#
_cell.length_a   1.000
_cell.length_b   1.000
_cell.length_c   1.000
_cell.angle_alpha   90.00
_cell.angle_beta   90.00
_cell.angle_gamma   90.00
#
_symmetry.space_group_name_H-M   'P 1'
#
loop_
_entity.id
_entity.type
_entity.pdbx_description
1 polymer ?
#
loop_
_entity_poly.entity_id
_entity_poly.type
_entity_poly.pdbx_seq_one_letter_code
_entity_poly.pdbx_strand_id
1 'polypeptide(L)'
;MTYCFPVTALEGAEFSAVQFLEECHSRNPIANVHRDLVAFKRSLETQLVAIIDKDYAEFLQLSLKLKGVNNAVDSIREPLQLILQRVNAVQEAAIKMLQQNQDYIDQLGQMEQKKKELTLAIIICEKLDLAERLLNITEDKDDEESENEMENVFIPVYDEEQSILLERVARLVLEIECQIAQGAEAEEHRLSVIERILREKLEAELATEIVPDTFYSREHIINVKNVNNLLRAYVIIQEPAIPEDMVARLLVQPFQDAVMTRSRLDGNTRGSCEGLPGIYSAVIEFVRKQLSGIVALPVCDASRKKNAIDILGQSIWKSIYSTLTEKLSEIFVAYNPDRIYHNYTHSVKFVAALEEFCSNKASKECFRELTLPFLEKWNMDVYFQLRYSELTQTMQSKRPQDTVFLQESISDYVFPMSKQIALASMKCFADGVHLDAQTPKFARLSLQLLHEYVDYWRTP
;
A
#
# COMPACT_ATOMS: atom_id res chain seq x y z
N MET A 1 -88.06 -16.51 -91.05
CA MET A 1 -88.88 -15.99 -92.15
C MET A 1 -88.06 -16.15 -93.42
N THR A 2 -88.55 -16.88 -94.41
CA THR A 2 -87.89 -17.01 -95.72
C THR A 2 -88.10 -15.71 -96.48
N TYR A 3 -87.12 -14.82 -96.43
CA TYR A 3 -87.08 -13.61 -97.26
C TYR A 3 -86.97 -14.01 -98.73
N CYS A 4 -87.46 -13.16 -99.64
CA CYS A 4 -87.35 -13.39 -101.09
C CYS A 4 -85.90 -13.35 -101.64
N PHE A 5 -84.89 -13.17 -100.77
CA PHE A 5 -83.46 -13.16 -101.08
C PHE A 5 -82.65 -13.85 -99.97
N PRO A 6 -81.49 -14.45 -100.29
CA PRO A 6 -80.56 -14.94 -99.28
C PRO A 6 -79.87 -13.75 -98.59
N VAL A 7 -79.91 -13.73 -97.26
CA VAL A 7 -79.36 -12.63 -96.43
C VAL A 7 -77.84 -12.46 -96.63
N THR A 8 -77.15 -13.53 -97.03
CA THR A 8 -75.71 -13.54 -97.35
C THR A 8 -75.32 -12.74 -98.58
N ALA A 9 -76.28 -12.37 -99.44
CA ALA A 9 -76.03 -11.49 -100.59
C ALA A 9 -75.79 -10.02 -100.19
N LEU A 10 -76.19 -9.62 -98.97
CA LEU A 10 -76.01 -8.28 -98.42
C LEU A 10 -74.67 -8.12 -97.66
N GLU A 11 -73.96 -9.22 -97.42
CA GLU A 11 -72.73 -9.26 -96.62
C GLU A 11 -71.45 -9.30 -97.50
N GLY A 12 -71.60 -9.23 -98.83
CA GLY A 12 -70.49 -9.20 -99.79
C GLY A 12 -69.82 -7.83 -99.93
N ALA A 13 -68.48 -7.79 -100.02
CA ALA A 13 -67.68 -6.56 -99.99
C ALA A 13 -67.83 -5.65 -101.23
N GLU A 14 -68.26 -6.16 -102.39
CA GLU A 14 -68.58 -5.39 -103.60
C GLU A 14 -70.08 -5.53 -103.95
N PHE A 15 -70.94 -5.06 -103.04
CA PHE A 15 -72.38 -5.10 -103.24
C PHE A 15 -72.85 -3.95 -104.16
N SER A 16 -73.44 -4.30 -105.31
CA SER A 16 -74.13 -3.34 -106.20
C SER A 16 -75.64 -3.45 -106.04
N ALA A 17 -76.25 -2.38 -105.50
CA ALA A 17 -77.68 -2.31 -105.24
C ALA A 17 -78.55 -2.49 -106.49
N VAL A 18 -78.04 -2.14 -107.67
CA VAL A 18 -78.80 -2.19 -108.93
C VAL A 18 -78.92 -3.63 -109.45
N GLN A 19 -77.83 -4.41 -109.43
CA GLN A 19 -77.83 -5.82 -109.86
C GLN A 19 -78.67 -6.71 -108.93
N PHE A 20 -78.60 -6.45 -107.62
CA PHE A 20 -79.41 -7.16 -106.63
C PHE A 20 -80.92 -6.94 -106.81
N LEU A 21 -81.33 -5.72 -107.19
CA LEU A 21 -82.74 -5.41 -107.46
C LEU A 21 -83.24 -6.01 -108.78
N GLU A 22 -82.40 -6.10 -109.82
CA GLU A 22 -82.74 -6.77 -111.08
C GLU A 22 -82.93 -8.29 -110.90
N GLU A 23 -82.03 -8.96 -110.16
CA GLU A 23 -82.17 -10.39 -109.85
C GLU A 23 -83.44 -10.66 -109.02
N CYS A 24 -83.74 -9.81 -108.04
CA CYS A 24 -84.94 -9.94 -107.22
C CYS A 24 -86.23 -9.63 -108.00
N HIS A 25 -86.21 -8.67 -108.93
CA HIS A 25 -87.35 -8.34 -109.79
C HIS A 25 -87.68 -9.46 -110.77
N SER A 26 -86.68 -10.20 -111.26
CA SER A 26 -86.92 -11.32 -112.20
C SER A 26 -87.71 -12.47 -111.59
N ARG A 27 -87.62 -12.64 -110.26
CA ARG A 27 -88.22 -13.78 -109.54
C ARG A 27 -89.50 -13.43 -108.78
N ASN A 28 -89.72 -12.16 -108.42
CA ASN A 28 -90.89 -11.73 -107.65
C ASN A 28 -91.24 -10.24 -107.91
N PRO A 29 -92.51 -9.84 -107.75
CA PRO A 29 -92.90 -8.43 -107.88
C PRO A 29 -92.20 -7.56 -106.80
N ILE A 30 -91.68 -6.40 -107.22
CA ILE A 30 -90.86 -5.47 -106.43
C ILE A 30 -91.47 -5.07 -105.07
N ALA A 31 -92.81 -5.09 -104.98
CA ALA A 31 -93.55 -4.81 -103.75
C ALA A 31 -93.24 -5.80 -102.60
N ASN A 32 -93.01 -7.08 -102.92
CA ASN A 32 -92.68 -8.09 -101.93
C ASN A 32 -91.23 -7.96 -101.45
N VAL A 33 -90.30 -7.60 -102.34
CA VAL A 33 -88.89 -7.36 -102.02
C VAL A 33 -88.75 -6.16 -101.09
N HIS A 34 -89.48 -5.07 -101.36
CA HIS A 34 -89.48 -3.89 -100.49
C HIS A 34 -90.06 -4.22 -99.10
N ARG A 35 -91.17 -4.97 -99.05
CA ARG A 35 -91.77 -5.39 -97.76
C ARG A 35 -90.81 -6.24 -96.94
N ASP A 36 -90.10 -7.16 -97.56
CA ASP A 36 -89.15 -8.06 -96.90
C ASP A 36 -87.87 -7.34 -96.46
N LEU A 37 -87.36 -6.37 -97.24
CA LEU A 37 -86.25 -5.49 -96.83
C LEU A 37 -86.64 -4.59 -95.66
N VAL A 38 -87.86 -4.05 -95.64
CA VAL A 38 -88.36 -3.26 -94.51
C VAL A 38 -88.53 -4.13 -93.26
N ALA A 39 -88.99 -5.37 -93.41
CA ALA A 39 -89.08 -6.32 -92.31
C ALA A 39 -87.69 -6.72 -91.77
N PHE A 40 -86.71 -6.91 -92.64
CA PHE A 40 -85.33 -7.20 -92.26
C PHE A 40 -84.67 -6.00 -91.55
N LYS A 41 -84.82 -4.78 -92.09
CA LYS A 41 -84.35 -3.55 -91.44
C LYS A 41 -84.93 -3.39 -90.04
N ARG A 42 -86.24 -3.60 -89.87
CA ARG A 42 -86.89 -3.57 -88.55
C ARG A 42 -86.34 -4.63 -87.60
N SER A 43 -86.07 -5.84 -88.07
CA SER A 43 -85.48 -6.90 -87.25
C SER A 43 -84.06 -6.55 -86.80
N LEU A 44 -83.24 -5.98 -87.68
CA LEU A 44 -81.89 -5.51 -87.37
C LEU A 44 -81.90 -4.34 -86.38
N GLU A 45 -82.78 -3.36 -86.58
CA GLU A 45 -82.96 -2.26 -85.61
C GLU A 45 -83.37 -2.80 -84.24
N THR A 46 -84.27 -3.79 -84.21
CA THR A 46 -84.71 -4.42 -82.95
C THR A 46 -83.58 -5.20 -82.26
N GLN A 47 -82.76 -5.92 -83.04
CA GLN A 47 -81.60 -6.65 -82.48
C GLN A 47 -80.49 -5.72 -82.02
N LEU A 48 -80.23 -4.64 -82.75
CA LEU A 48 -79.21 -3.67 -82.37
C LEU A 48 -79.61 -2.92 -81.10
N VAL A 49 -80.88 -2.53 -80.97
CA VAL A 49 -81.41 -1.97 -79.72
C VAL A 49 -81.30 -2.98 -78.58
N ALA A 50 -81.65 -4.25 -78.80
CA ALA A 50 -81.55 -5.28 -77.76
C ALA A 50 -80.11 -5.54 -77.27
N ILE A 51 -79.12 -5.48 -78.18
CA ILE A 51 -77.70 -5.62 -77.82
C ILE A 51 -77.21 -4.39 -77.07
N ILE A 52 -77.55 -3.19 -77.55
CA ILE A 52 -77.18 -1.94 -76.86
C ILE A 52 -77.79 -1.90 -75.45
N ASP A 53 -79.06 -2.25 -75.30
CA ASP A 53 -79.73 -2.25 -74.01
C ASP A 53 -79.10 -3.26 -73.05
N LYS A 54 -78.67 -4.43 -73.55
CA LYS A 54 -77.97 -5.43 -72.75
C LYS A 54 -76.60 -4.93 -72.29
N ASP A 55 -75.79 -4.42 -73.19
CA ASP A 55 -74.43 -3.95 -72.87
C ASP A 55 -74.47 -2.70 -71.98
N TYR A 56 -75.46 -1.84 -72.19
CA TYR A 56 -75.73 -0.68 -71.33
C TYR A 56 -76.15 -1.11 -69.92
N ALA A 57 -76.97 -2.16 -69.79
CA ALA A 57 -77.36 -2.72 -68.50
C ALA A 57 -76.17 -3.35 -67.76
N GLU A 58 -75.29 -4.05 -68.46
CA GLU A 58 -74.06 -4.62 -67.87
C GLU A 58 -73.10 -3.51 -67.41
N PHE A 59 -72.89 -2.47 -68.23
CA PHE A 59 -72.08 -1.30 -67.85
C PHE A 59 -72.68 -0.54 -66.67
N LEU A 60 -74.00 -0.34 -66.65
CA LEU A 60 -74.70 0.25 -65.51
C LEU A 60 -74.54 -0.60 -64.24
N GLN A 61 -74.62 -1.93 -64.35
CA GLN A 61 -74.46 -2.80 -63.20
C GLN A 61 -73.03 -2.79 -62.65
N LEU A 62 -72.01 -2.73 -63.52
CA LEU A 62 -70.61 -2.66 -63.11
C LEU A 62 -70.29 -1.29 -62.50
N SER A 63 -70.75 -0.21 -63.13
CA SER A 63 -70.58 1.15 -62.60
C SER A 63 -71.32 1.36 -61.28
N LEU A 64 -72.50 0.76 -61.08
CA LEU A 64 -73.21 0.73 -59.80
C LEU A 64 -72.44 -0.05 -58.73
N LYS A 65 -71.79 -1.17 -59.07
CA LYS A 65 -70.99 -1.95 -58.12
C LYS A 65 -69.68 -1.26 -57.73
N LEU A 66 -69.01 -0.57 -58.65
CA LEU A 66 -67.82 0.24 -58.37
C LEU A 66 -68.16 1.54 -57.62
N LYS A 67 -69.36 2.09 -57.85
CA LYS A 67 -69.89 3.25 -57.14
C LYS A 67 -70.29 2.86 -55.72
N GLY A 68 -69.30 2.82 -54.84
CA GLY A 68 -69.47 2.48 -53.43
C GLY A 68 -68.26 1.76 -52.85
N VAL A 69 -67.45 1.10 -53.68
CA VAL A 69 -66.19 0.47 -53.24
C VAL A 69 -65.19 1.51 -52.78
N ASN A 70 -65.05 2.63 -53.49
CA ASN A 70 -64.20 3.74 -53.03
C ASN A 70 -64.67 4.27 -51.66
N ASN A 71 -65.99 4.42 -51.46
CA ASN A 71 -66.53 4.82 -50.17
C ASN A 71 -66.28 3.78 -49.08
N ALA A 72 -66.31 2.47 -49.39
CA ALA A 72 -65.99 1.41 -48.45
C ALA A 72 -64.49 1.36 -48.12
N VAL A 73 -63.62 1.60 -49.11
CA VAL A 73 -62.16 1.71 -48.91
C VAL A 73 -61.83 2.94 -48.08
N ASP A 74 -62.44 4.09 -48.37
CA ASP A 74 -62.28 5.31 -47.57
C ASP A 74 -62.81 5.09 -46.14
N SER A 75 -63.94 4.40 -45.99
CA SER A 75 -64.52 4.00 -44.69
C SER A 75 -63.63 3.05 -43.88
N ILE A 76 -62.69 2.33 -44.50
CA ILE A 76 -61.72 1.45 -43.81
C ILE A 76 -60.39 2.18 -43.59
N ARG A 77 -60.01 3.08 -44.50
CA ARG A 77 -58.77 3.85 -44.44
C ARG A 77 -58.75 4.81 -43.26
N GLU A 78 -59.85 5.52 -43.01
CA GLU A 78 -59.98 6.43 -41.86
C GLU A 78 -59.76 5.73 -40.51
N PRO A 79 -60.46 4.63 -40.18
CA PRO A 79 -60.23 3.93 -38.91
C PRO A 79 -58.84 3.30 -38.81
N LEU A 80 -58.24 2.84 -39.92
CA LEU A 80 -56.85 2.36 -39.90
C LEU A 80 -55.84 3.48 -39.60
N GLN A 81 -56.02 4.67 -40.18
CA GLN A 81 -55.20 5.83 -39.84
C GLN A 81 -55.38 6.25 -38.38
N LEU A 82 -56.61 6.21 -37.86
CA LEU A 82 -56.90 6.54 -36.47
C LEU A 82 -56.29 5.51 -35.50
N ILE A 83 -56.31 4.22 -35.84
CA ILE A 83 -55.63 3.18 -35.06
C ILE A 83 -54.12 3.38 -35.11
N LEU A 84 -53.53 3.67 -36.27
CA LEU A 84 -52.10 3.98 -36.39
C LEU A 84 -51.71 5.19 -35.54
N GLN A 85 -52.49 6.27 -35.58
CA GLN A 85 -52.27 7.44 -34.73
C GLN A 85 -52.38 7.09 -33.24
N ARG A 86 -53.36 6.28 -32.85
CA ARG A 86 -53.49 5.80 -31.46
C ARG A 86 -52.32 4.93 -31.04
N VAL A 87 -51.85 4.03 -31.90
CA VAL A 87 -50.69 3.17 -31.62
C VAL A 87 -49.42 3.99 -31.48
N ASN A 88 -49.19 4.97 -32.38
CA ASN A 88 -48.05 5.88 -32.26
C ASN A 88 -48.14 6.75 -31.00
N ALA A 89 -49.32 7.27 -30.66
CA ALA A 89 -49.52 8.02 -29.42
C ALA A 89 -49.26 7.16 -28.17
N VAL A 90 -49.69 5.89 -28.18
CA VAL A 90 -49.39 4.93 -27.09
C VAL A 90 -47.90 4.60 -27.05
N GLN A 91 -47.24 4.44 -28.20
CA GLN A 91 -45.80 4.19 -28.28
C GLN A 91 -45.00 5.39 -27.73
N GLU A 92 -45.35 6.61 -28.12
CA GLU A 92 -44.74 7.83 -27.59
C GLU A 92 -44.98 7.98 -26.08
N ALA A 93 -46.19 7.68 -25.60
CA ALA A 93 -46.50 7.68 -24.17
C ALA A 93 -45.69 6.61 -23.42
N ALA A 94 -45.54 5.41 -23.99
CA ALA A 94 -44.74 4.33 -23.41
C ALA A 94 -43.24 4.68 -23.36
N ILE A 95 -42.70 5.31 -24.41
CA ILE A 95 -41.30 5.79 -24.42
C ILE A 95 -41.10 6.87 -23.36
N LYS A 96 -42.03 7.83 -23.24
CA LYS A 96 -41.97 8.84 -22.17
C LYS A 96 -42.01 8.22 -20.78
N MET A 97 -42.86 7.21 -20.56
CA MET A 97 -42.92 6.50 -19.28
C MET A 97 -41.62 5.72 -19.01
N LEU A 98 -41.01 5.10 -20.03
CA LEU A 98 -39.71 4.43 -19.89
C LEU A 98 -38.59 5.41 -19.54
N GLN A 99 -38.55 6.59 -20.18
CA GLN A 99 -37.59 7.64 -19.84
C GLN A 99 -37.78 8.13 -18.41
N GLN A 100 -39.02 8.41 -18.00
CA GLN A 100 -39.32 8.77 -16.61
C GLN A 100 -38.88 7.69 -15.62
N ASN A 101 -39.11 6.41 -15.93
CA ASN A 101 -38.65 5.31 -15.08
C ASN A 101 -37.13 5.20 -15.02
N GLN A 102 -36.42 5.46 -16.12
CA GLN A 102 -34.96 5.54 -16.13
C GLN A 102 -34.47 6.69 -15.24
N ASP A 103 -35.07 7.88 -15.36
CA ASP A 103 -34.76 9.02 -14.49
C ASP A 103 -35.00 8.68 -13.00
N TYR A 104 -36.09 7.96 -12.68
CA TYR A 104 -36.35 7.49 -11.31
C TYR A 104 -35.30 6.49 -10.82
N ILE A 105 -34.85 5.57 -11.67
CA ILE A 105 -33.78 4.62 -11.31
C ILE A 105 -32.46 5.36 -11.07
N ASP A 106 -32.12 6.34 -11.89
CA ASP A 106 -30.92 7.16 -11.72
C ASP A 106 -30.99 8.00 -10.44
N GLN A 107 -32.15 8.58 -10.14
CA GLN A 107 -32.40 9.28 -8.88
C GLN A 107 -32.28 8.35 -7.67
N LEU A 108 -32.85 7.13 -7.74
CA LEU A 108 -32.71 6.13 -6.68
C LEU A 108 -31.24 5.74 -6.49
N GLY A 109 -30.47 5.57 -7.57
CA GLY A 109 -29.03 5.30 -7.51
C GLY A 109 -28.25 6.41 -6.82
N GLN A 110 -28.53 7.68 -7.14
CA GLN A 110 -27.92 8.84 -6.46
C GLN A 110 -28.33 8.93 -4.98
N MET A 111 -29.60 8.65 -4.66
CA MET A 111 -30.08 8.62 -3.28
C MET A 111 -29.40 7.51 -2.47
N GLU A 112 -29.20 6.33 -3.06
CA GLU A 112 -28.48 5.23 -2.41
C GLU A 112 -27.00 5.55 -2.17
N GLN A 113 -26.32 6.24 -3.10
CA GLN A 113 -24.96 6.72 -2.92
C GLN A 113 -24.87 7.73 -1.78
N LYS A 114 -25.70 8.80 -1.82
CA LYS A 114 -25.77 9.80 -0.75
C LYS A 114 -26.09 9.20 0.60
N LYS A 115 -26.99 8.20 0.65
CA LYS A 115 -27.30 7.49 1.88
C LYS A 115 -26.08 6.76 2.43
N LYS A 116 -25.27 6.11 1.59
CA LYS A 116 -24.03 5.45 2.02
C LYS A 116 -23.01 6.45 2.54
N GLU A 117 -22.80 7.56 1.84
CA GLU A 117 -21.91 8.66 2.24
C GLU A 117 -22.31 9.24 3.61
N LEU A 118 -23.59 9.57 3.79
CA LEU A 118 -24.11 10.06 5.07
C LEU A 118 -23.96 9.03 6.19
N THR A 119 -24.18 7.75 5.91
CA THR A 119 -24.01 6.70 6.91
C THR A 119 -22.54 6.59 7.35
N LEU A 120 -21.59 6.71 6.42
CA LEU A 120 -20.16 6.74 6.74
C LEU A 120 -19.79 7.98 7.57
N ALA A 121 -20.30 9.16 7.21
CA ALA A 121 -20.08 10.39 7.97
C ALA A 121 -20.61 10.28 9.42
N ILE A 122 -21.82 9.74 9.62
CA ILE A 122 -22.38 9.51 10.96
C ILE A 122 -21.48 8.58 11.77
N ILE A 123 -21.00 7.48 11.19
CA ILE A 123 -20.09 6.55 11.87
C ILE A 123 -18.78 7.24 12.25
N ILE A 124 -18.24 8.11 11.39
CA ILE A 124 -17.03 8.88 11.68
C ILE A 124 -17.28 9.84 12.84
N CYS A 125 -18.37 10.60 12.83
CA CYS A 125 -18.73 11.51 13.93
C CYS A 125 -18.92 10.75 15.26
N GLU A 126 -19.60 9.60 15.26
CA GLU A 126 -19.76 8.77 16.46
C GLU A 126 -18.41 8.28 17.00
N LYS A 127 -17.46 7.93 16.13
CA LYS A 127 -16.10 7.53 16.53
C LYS A 127 -15.26 8.71 17.00
N LEU A 128 -15.40 9.89 16.40
CA LEU A 128 -14.76 11.13 16.84
C LEU A 128 -15.27 11.53 18.23
N ASP A 129 -16.58 11.51 18.46
CA ASP A 129 -17.20 11.77 19.77
C ASP A 129 -16.72 10.76 20.81
N LEU A 130 -16.58 9.48 20.43
CA LEU A 130 -16.03 8.46 21.31
C LEU A 130 -14.56 8.76 21.65
N ALA A 131 -13.74 9.14 20.67
CA ALA A 131 -12.34 9.49 20.89
C ALA A 131 -12.19 10.74 21.77
N GLU A 132 -13.01 11.77 21.56
CA GLU A 132 -13.05 12.98 22.39
C GLU A 132 -13.45 12.67 23.83
N ARG A 133 -14.48 11.82 24.04
CA ARG A 133 -14.86 11.34 25.37
C ARG A 133 -13.77 10.54 26.04
N LEU A 134 -13.11 9.63 25.31
CA LEU A 134 -12.01 8.82 25.85
C LEU A 134 -10.78 9.67 26.19
N LEU A 135 -10.54 10.76 25.45
CA LEU A 135 -9.47 11.70 25.73
C LEU A 135 -9.88 12.82 26.69
N ASN A 136 -11.12 12.87 27.18
CA ASN A 136 -11.68 13.98 27.96
C ASN A 136 -11.41 15.35 27.31
N ILE A 137 -11.60 15.45 25.99
CA ILE A 137 -11.64 16.73 25.30
C ILE A 137 -13.02 17.30 25.61
N THR A 138 -13.16 17.97 26.76
CA THR A 138 -14.35 18.77 27.05
C THR A 138 -14.45 19.85 25.98
N GLU A 139 -15.59 19.92 25.30
CA GLU A 139 -15.95 21.10 24.52
C GLU A 139 -15.80 22.31 25.44
N ASP A 140 -14.82 23.17 25.18
CA ASP A 140 -14.80 24.53 25.70
C ASP A 140 -16.04 25.25 25.15
N LYS A 141 -17.15 25.09 25.86
CA LYS A 141 -18.26 26.02 25.81
C LYS A 141 -18.14 26.85 27.08
N ASP A 142 -17.65 28.07 26.90
CA ASP A 142 -17.87 29.26 27.72
C ASP A 142 -18.50 28.99 29.09
N ASP A 143 -17.69 28.99 30.15
CA ASP A 143 -18.14 29.44 31.47
C ASP A 143 -17.14 30.49 31.97
N GLU A 144 -17.45 31.74 31.61
CA GLU A 144 -17.03 32.90 32.36
C GLU A 144 -17.45 32.73 33.83
N GLU A 145 -16.52 32.99 34.74
CA GLU A 145 -16.76 33.35 36.14
C GLU A 145 -17.54 32.34 37.01
N SER A 146 -16.80 31.44 37.66
CA SER A 146 -17.12 31.02 39.03
C SER A 146 -15.85 30.69 39.79
N GLU A 147 -15.27 31.75 40.38
CA GLU A 147 -14.48 31.62 41.60
C GLU A 147 -15.37 30.97 42.67
N ASN A 148 -15.29 29.65 42.82
CA ASN A 148 -15.59 29.00 44.08
C ASN A 148 -14.69 27.78 44.24
N GLU A 149 -13.78 27.94 45.20
CA GLU A 149 -13.02 26.87 45.82
C GLU A 149 -13.94 25.71 46.21
N MET A 150 -13.38 24.51 46.13
CA MET A 150 -13.85 23.31 46.83
C MET A 150 -15.02 22.54 46.20
N GLU A 151 -14.79 22.00 45.01
CA GLU A 151 -15.17 20.62 44.72
C GLU A 151 -14.35 20.16 43.50
N ASN A 152 -13.13 19.69 43.77
CA ASN A 152 -12.47 18.76 42.86
C ASN A 152 -13.42 17.58 42.72
N VAL A 153 -14.21 17.57 41.64
CA VAL A 153 -14.93 16.39 41.17
C VAL A 153 -13.86 15.38 40.82
N PHE A 154 -13.42 14.65 41.83
CA PHE A 154 -12.68 13.42 41.73
C PHE A 154 -13.61 12.48 40.97
N ILE A 155 -13.45 12.40 39.65
CA ILE A 155 -14.01 11.32 38.86
C ILE A 155 -13.00 10.18 39.02
N PRO A 156 -13.28 9.14 39.84
CA PRO A 156 -12.45 7.96 39.86
C PRO A 156 -12.85 7.14 38.64
N VAL A 157 -12.11 7.27 37.54
CA VAL A 157 -12.09 6.21 36.53
C VAL A 157 -10.92 5.29 36.87
N TYR A 158 -11.07 4.49 37.93
CA TYR A 158 -10.41 3.19 38.00
C TYR A 158 -11.40 2.24 37.30
N ASP A 159 -11.11 1.69 36.12
CA ASP A 159 -10.54 0.33 36.07
C ASP A 159 -9.89 -0.05 34.70
N GLU A 160 -9.71 0.90 33.76
CA GLU A 160 -8.87 0.66 32.57
C GLU A 160 -7.59 1.50 32.70
N GLU A 161 -6.43 0.84 32.70
CA GLU A 161 -5.12 1.50 32.69
C GLU A 161 -5.12 2.54 31.55
N GLN A 162 -4.74 3.80 31.83
CA GLN A 162 -4.73 4.88 30.84
C GLN A 162 -3.94 4.49 29.58
N SER A 163 -2.93 3.62 29.72
CA SER A 163 -2.17 3.01 28.62
C SER A 163 -3.05 2.22 27.62
N ILE A 164 -4.08 1.51 28.10
CA ILE A 164 -5.04 0.75 27.30
C ILE A 164 -6.00 1.69 26.58
N LEU A 165 -6.46 2.75 27.27
CA LEU A 165 -7.33 3.77 26.68
C LEU A 165 -6.63 4.48 25.53
N LEU A 166 -5.36 4.88 25.72
CA LEU A 166 -4.56 5.53 24.68
C LEU A 166 -4.30 4.60 23.49
N GLU A 167 -4.00 3.31 23.73
CA GLU A 167 -3.89 2.33 22.64
C GLU A 167 -5.20 2.18 21.87
N ARG A 168 -6.35 2.19 22.57
CA ARG A 168 -7.68 2.10 21.96
C ARG A 168 -7.99 3.35 21.14
N VAL A 169 -7.68 4.55 21.64
CA VAL A 169 -7.88 5.80 20.91
C VAL A 169 -7.00 5.84 19.65
N ALA A 170 -5.74 5.41 19.73
CA ALA A 170 -4.86 5.29 18.56
C ALA A 170 -5.48 4.40 17.47
N ARG A 171 -6.09 3.26 17.84
CA ARG A 171 -6.81 2.42 16.87
C ARG A 171 -8.02 3.11 16.25
N LEU A 172 -8.79 3.85 17.05
CA LEU A 172 -9.95 4.62 16.56
C LEU A 172 -9.51 5.68 15.55
N VAL A 173 -8.42 6.40 15.82
CA VAL A 173 -7.83 7.40 14.90
C VAL A 173 -7.46 6.73 13.57
N LEU A 174 -6.72 5.62 13.60
CA LEU A 174 -6.34 4.89 12.38
C LEU A 174 -7.57 4.37 11.60
N GLU A 175 -8.60 3.89 12.30
CA GLU A 175 -9.85 3.48 11.66
C GLU A 175 -10.56 4.66 10.98
N ILE A 176 -10.59 5.82 11.63
CA ILE A 176 -11.18 7.05 11.08
C ILE A 176 -10.39 7.49 9.84
N GLU A 177 -9.06 7.54 9.90
CA GLU A 177 -8.20 7.87 8.75
C GLU A 177 -8.46 6.91 7.56
N CYS A 178 -8.61 5.62 7.82
CA CYS A 178 -8.91 4.63 6.78
C CYS A 178 -10.31 4.84 6.18
N GLN A 179 -11.29 5.25 6.99
CA GLN A 179 -12.64 5.55 6.52
C GLN A 179 -12.69 6.88 5.74
N ILE A 180 -11.90 7.87 6.11
CA ILE A 180 -11.74 9.12 5.37
C ILE A 180 -11.10 8.85 4.00
N ALA A 181 -10.06 8.01 3.95
CA ALA A 181 -9.41 7.60 2.69
C ALA A 181 -10.36 6.87 1.72
N GLN A 182 -11.47 6.30 2.21
CA GLN A 182 -12.51 5.65 1.41
C GLN A 182 -13.52 6.65 0.81
N GLY A 183 -13.34 7.96 1.02
CA GLY A 183 -14.11 9.02 0.36
C GLY A 183 -15.20 9.67 1.22
N ALA A 184 -15.09 9.62 2.54
CA ALA A 184 -15.98 10.38 3.43
C ALA A 184 -15.52 11.85 3.53
N GLU A 185 -16.46 12.80 3.48
CA GLU A 185 -16.20 14.20 3.84
C GLU A 185 -15.82 14.24 5.33
N ALA A 186 -14.62 14.71 5.62
CA ALA A 186 -13.99 14.56 6.93
C ALA A 186 -13.94 15.88 7.68
N GLU A 187 -14.25 15.83 8.98
CA GLU A 187 -13.92 16.88 9.94
C GLU A 187 -12.42 16.81 10.29
N GLU A 188 -11.57 17.14 9.30
CA GLU A 188 -10.09 17.11 9.42
C GLU A 188 -9.59 17.90 10.63
N HIS A 189 -10.26 19.01 10.94
CA HIS A 189 -9.94 19.83 12.11
C HIS A 189 -10.10 19.08 13.44
N ARG A 190 -11.22 18.37 13.65
CA ARG A 190 -11.44 17.61 14.90
C ARG A 190 -10.45 16.46 15.03
N LEU A 191 -10.20 15.76 13.93
CA LEU A 191 -9.21 14.68 13.89
C LEU A 191 -7.80 15.19 14.28
N SER A 192 -7.38 16.34 13.73
CA SER A 192 -6.07 16.93 14.07
C SER A 192 -5.94 17.33 15.54
N VAL A 193 -7.02 17.79 16.17
CA VAL A 193 -7.05 18.12 17.61
C VAL A 193 -6.93 16.86 18.45
N ILE A 194 -7.66 15.80 18.08
CA ILE A 194 -7.59 14.49 18.74
C ILE A 194 -6.18 13.91 18.63
N GLU A 195 -5.57 13.92 17.44
CA GLU A 195 -4.20 13.44 17.23
C GLU A 195 -3.18 14.21 18.07
N ARG A 196 -3.29 15.54 18.12
CA ARG A 196 -2.41 16.38 18.95
C ARG A 196 -2.53 16.01 20.43
N ILE A 197 -3.75 15.94 20.95
CA ILE A 197 -4.00 15.65 22.37
C ILE A 197 -3.60 14.21 22.72
N LEU A 198 -3.86 13.26 21.82
CA LEU A 198 -3.40 11.88 21.95
C LEU A 198 -1.87 11.82 22.06
N ARG A 199 -1.16 12.55 21.19
CA ARG A 199 0.32 12.62 21.22
C ARG A 199 0.82 13.21 22.53
N GLU A 200 0.25 14.34 22.97
CA GLU A 200 0.62 15.00 24.23
C GLU A 200 0.40 14.07 25.44
N LYS A 201 -0.72 13.35 25.49
CA LYS A 201 -1.00 12.38 26.57
C LYS A 201 -0.11 11.15 26.50
N LEU A 202 0.15 10.60 25.31
CA LEU A 202 1.08 9.49 25.13
C LEU A 202 2.50 9.85 25.60
N GLU A 203 2.97 11.06 25.26
CA GLU A 203 4.29 11.54 25.69
C GLU A 203 4.35 11.74 27.21
N ALA A 204 3.32 12.34 27.81
CA ALA A 204 3.25 12.52 29.27
C ALA A 204 3.23 11.18 30.01
N GLU A 205 2.36 10.25 29.62
CA GLU A 205 2.25 8.93 30.24
C GLU A 205 3.53 8.13 30.07
N LEU A 206 4.11 8.10 28.85
CA LEU A 206 5.36 7.39 28.61
C LEU A 206 6.51 8.01 29.41
N ALA A 207 6.58 9.34 29.54
CA ALA A 207 7.59 10.00 30.37
C ALA A 207 7.46 9.60 31.85
N THR A 208 6.24 9.59 32.38
CA THR A 208 5.99 9.22 33.79
C THR A 208 6.27 7.74 34.09
N GLU A 209 6.00 6.84 33.14
CA GLU A 209 6.28 5.41 33.26
C GLU A 209 7.77 5.09 33.15
N ILE A 210 8.50 5.85 32.33
CA ILE A 210 9.95 5.68 32.14
C ILE A 210 10.74 6.33 33.29
N VAL A 211 10.36 7.55 33.69
CA VAL A 211 10.98 8.32 34.77
C VAL A 211 9.86 8.85 35.67
N PRO A 212 9.52 8.15 36.77
CA PRO A 212 8.53 8.66 37.70
C PRO A 212 9.07 9.91 38.39
N ASP A 213 8.17 10.77 38.86
CA ASP A 213 8.53 11.93 39.67
C ASP A 213 9.42 11.48 40.84
N THR A 214 10.69 11.87 40.76
CA THR A 214 11.84 11.34 41.51
C THR A 214 11.81 11.68 43.00
N PHE A 215 10.68 12.16 43.52
CA PHE A 215 10.60 12.66 44.90
C PHE A 215 10.42 11.55 45.95
N TYR A 216 9.82 10.40 45.61
CA TYR A 216 9.46 9.38 46.62
C TYR A 216 9.90 7.94 46.35
N SER A 217 10.26 7.55 45.12
CA SER A 217 10.54 6.13 44.80
C SER A 217 12.01 5.89 44.48
N ARG A 218 12.74 5.27 45.41
CA ARG A 218 14.19 4.98 45.26
C ARG A 218 14.51 3.78 44.36
N GLU A 219 13.52 2.97 44.00
CA GLU A 219 13.66 1.82 43.09
C GLU A 219 12.43 1.77 42.18
N HIS A 220 12.44 2.53 41.10
CA HIS A 220 11.39 2.43 40.08
C HIS A 220 11.61 1.17 39.24
N ILE A 221 10.55 0.39 39.09
CA ILE A 221 10.50 -0.73 38.16
C ILE A 221 9.52 -0.33 37.08
N ILE A 222 10.01 -0.21 35.85
CA ILE A 222 9.19 0.16 34.69
C ILE A 222 8.08 -0.89 34.51
N ASN A 223 6.82 -0.44 34.45
CA ASN A 223 5.71 -1.34 34.16
C ASN A 223 5.71 -1.71 32.67
N VAL A 224 6.33 -2.86 32.38
CA VAL A 224 6.50 -3.38 31.01
C VAL A 224 5.16 -3.52 30.28
N LYS A 225 4.05 -3.78 30.98
CA LYS A 225 2.72 -3.91 30.35
C LYS A 225 2.19 -2.56 29.87
N ASN A 226 2.26 -1.53 30.73
CA ASN A 226 1.85 -0.17 30.37
C ASN A 226 2.68 0.36 29.22
N VAL A 227 4.01 0.23 29.32
CA VAL A 227 4.92 0.62 28.24
C VAL A 227 4.60 -0.13 26.95
N ASN A 228 4.32 -1.44 27.00
CA ASN A 228 3.93 -2.19 25.81
C ASN A 228 2.67 -1.62 25.14
N ASN A 229 1.63 -1.28 25.90
CA ASN A 229 0.41 -0.68 25.35
C ASN A 229 0.68 0.70 24.72
N LEU A 230 1.49 1.54 25.38
CA LEU A 230 1.89 2.85 24.87
C LEU A 230 2.73 2.74 23.59
N LEU A 231 3.73 1.84 23.57
CA LEU A 231 4.54 1.58 22.38
C LEU A 231 3.70 1.07 21.21
N ARG A 232 2.67 0.24 21.47
CA ARG A 232 1.72 -0.18 20.42
C ARG A 232 0.93 1.01 19.88
N ALA A 233 0.51 1.93 20.74
CA ALA A 233 -0.16 3.15 20.32
C ALA A 233 0.72 3.98 19.37
N TYR A 234 2.00 4.17 19.68
CA TYR A 234 2.94 4.86 18.79
C TYR A 234 3.16 4.14 17.44
N VAL A 235 3.20 2.80 17.44
CA VAL A 235 3.26 2.03 16.19
C VAL A 235 1.99 2.22 15.36
N ILE A 236 0.82 2.28 15.99
CA ILE A 236 -0.47 2.48 15.31
C ILE A 236 -0.54 3.88 14.68
N ILE A 237 -0.06 4.91 15.38
CA ILE A 237 0.03 6.31 14.89
C ILE A 237 1.17 6.49 13.87
N GLN A 238 1.99 5.45 13.63
CA GLN A 238 3.13 5.46 12.71
C GLN A 238 4.25 6.44 13.12
N GLU A 239 4.42 6.70 14.42
CA GLU A 239 5.45 7.57 14.98
C GLU A 239 6.42 6.80 15.91
N PRO A 240 7.17 5.79 15.40
CA PRO A 240 8.07 4.98 16.24
C PRO A 240 9.29 5.77 16.76
N ALA A 241 9.67 6.87 16.10
CA ALA A 241 10.85 7.65 16.45
C ALA A 241 10.71 8.43 17.77
N ILE A 242 9.49 8.81 18.15
CA ILE A 242 9.22 9.57 19.38
C ILE A 242 9.59 8.77 20.64
N PRO A 243 9.04 7.55 20.86
CA PRO A 243 9.42 6.75 22.03
C PRO A 243 10.91 6.35 22.00
N GLU A 244 11.49 6.13 20.80
CA GLU A 244 12.93 5.86 20.68
C GLU A 244 13.79 7.02 21.21
N ASP A 245 13.46 8.26 20.83
CA ASP A 245 14.14 9.46 21.29
C ASP A 245 13.89 9.73 22.78
N MET A 246 12.67 9.51 23.27
CA MET A 246 12.36 9.65 24.69
C MET A 246 13.19 8.71 25.55
N VAL A 247 13.32 7.43 25.18
CA VAL A 247 14.18 6.48 25.90
C VAL A 247 15.65 6.92 25.83
N ALA A 248 16.10 7.40 24.66
CA ALA A 248 17.47 7.89 24.50
C ALA A 248 17.76 9.10 25.41
N ARG A 249 16.87 10.09 25.46
CA ARG A 249 17.05 11.33 26.24
C ARG A 249 16.81 11.16 27.72
N LEU A 250 15.78 10.40 28.13
CA LEU A 250 15.36 10.32 29.53
C LEU A 250 16.10 9.23 30.32
N LEU A 251 16.52 8.13 29.67
CA LEU A 251 17.22 7.03 30.35
C LEU A 251 18.68 6.90 29.93
N VAL A 252 18.95 6.85 28.62
CA VAL A 252 20.29 6.53 28.13
C VAL A 252 21.25 7.70 28.36
N GLN A 253 20.82 8.94 28.08
CA GLN A 253 21.68 10.13 28.20
C GLN A 253 22.15 10.40 29.66
N PRO A 254 21.29 10.38 30.70
CA PRO A 254 21.75 10.53 32.08
C PRO A 254 22.75 9.44 32.51
N PHE A 255 22.51 8.20 32.06
CA PHE A 255 23.45 7.10 32.29
C PHE A 255 24.81 7.35 31.60
N GLN A 256 24.80 7.81 30.36
CA GLN A 256 26.02 8.12 29.61
C GLN A 256 26.84 9.23 30.25
N ASP A 257 26.19 10.30 30.68
CA ASP A 257 26.88 11.42 31.32
C ASP A 257 27.52 11.00 32.67
N ALA A 258 26.95 10.01 33.36
CA ALA A 258 27.52 9.43 34.58
C ALA A 258 28.65 8.41 34.33
N VAL A 259 28.55 7.58 33.29
CA VAL A 259 29.42 6.41 33.08
C VAL A 259 30.44 6.59 31.96
N MET A 260 30.05 7.16 30.82
CA MET A 260 30.85 7.27 29.60
C MET A 260 31.70 8.55 29.58
N THR A 261 32.47 8.77 30.64
CA THR A 261 33.36 9.94 30.79
C THR A 261 34.81 9.57 30.47
N ARG A 262 35.61 10.55 30.02
CA ARG A 262 37.05 10.33 29.77
C ARG A 262 37.80 9.87 31.03
N SER A 263 37.42 10.39 32.20
CA SER A 263 38.02 9.96 33.47
C SER A 263 37.81 8.48 33.76
N ARG A 264 36.63 7.92 33.43
CA ARG A 264 36.38 6.49 33.59
C ARG A 264 37.06 5.65 32.51
N LEU A 265 37.21 6.20 31.30
CA LEU A 265 37.92 5.52 30.22
C LEU A 265 39.41 5.34 30.54
N ASP A 266 40.05 6.38 31.07
CA ASP A 266 41.49 6.40 31.38
C ASP A 266 41.89 5.42 32.48
N GLY A 267 40.98 5.04 33.38
CA GLY A 267 41.30 4.15 34.51
C GLY A 267 42.40 4.77 35.39
N ASN A 268 43.51 4.06 35.56
CA ASN A 268 44.62 4.49 36.42
C ASN A 268 45.57 5.48 35.75
N THR A 269 45.66 5.49 34.42
CA THR A 269 46.65 6.26 33.67
C THR A 269 45.99 6.98 32.51
N ARG A 270 46.17 8.30 32.46
CA ARG A 270 45.56 9.15 31.43
C ARG A 270 45.88 8.65 30.02
N GLY A 271 44.85 8.47 29.20
CA GLY A 271 44.94 8.01 27.82
C GLY A 271 45.27 6.53 27.65
N SER A 272 45.18 5.67 28.69
CA SER A 272 45.43 4.22 28.53
C SER A 272 44.23 3.44 27.99
N CYS A 273 43.01 3.95 28.18
CA CYS A 273 41.74 3.27 27.85
C CYS A 273 41.48 1.99 28.67
N GLU A 274 42.19 1.76 29.78
CA GLU A 274 42.04 0.54 30.61
C GLU A 274 40.65 0.39 31.23
N GLY A 275 39.90 1.49 31.40
CA GLY A 275 38.56 1.46 31.97
C GLY A 275 37.46 1.10 30.96
N LEU A 276 37.78 0.92 29.67
CA LEU A 276 36.82 0.58 28.63
C LEU A 276 35.97 -0.67 28.94
N PRO A 277 36.54 -1.79 29.44
CA PRO A 277 35.75 -2.97 29.81
C PRO A 277 34.75 -2.68 30.95
N GLY A 278 35.11 -1.79 31.88
CA GLY A 278 34.24 -1.31 32.95
C GLY A 278 33.06 -0.50 32.42
N ILE A 279 33.29 0.34 31.42
CA ILE A 279 32.23 1.10 30.75
C ILE A 279 31.27 0.14 30.02
N TYR A 280 31.79 -0.81 29.25
CA TYR A 280 30.97 -1.77 28.52
C TYR A 280 30.15 -2.68 29.44
N SER A 281 30.73 -3.18 30.53
CA SER A 281 30.00 -3.96 31.52
C SER A 281 28.90 -3.16 32.21
N ALA A 282 29.16 -1.89 32.57
CA ALA A 282 28.16 -1.01 33.14
C ALA A 282 26.99 -0.74 32.16
N VAL A 283 27.27 -0.58 30.87
CA VAL A 283 26.23 -0.45 29.83
C VAL A 283 25.36 -1.71 29.77
N ILE A 284 25.98 -2.89 29.68
CA ILE A 284 25.27 -4.17 29.62
C ILE A 284 24.41 -4.37 30.87
N GLU A 285 24.93 -4.02 32.04
CA GLU A 285 24.21 -4.12 33.31
C GLU A 285 23.02 -3.16 33.37
N PHE A 286 23.20 -1.93 32.88
CA PHE A 286 22.11 -0.95 32.74
C PHE A 286 20.99 -1.47 31.85
N VAL A 287 21.31 -1.96 30.65
CA VAL A 287 20.31 -2.53 29.73
C VAL A 287 19.62 -3.72 30.37
N ARG A 288 20.37 -4.61 31.04
CA ARG A 288 19.82 -5.80 31.69
C ARG A 288 18.85 -5.44 32.82
N LYS A 289 19.18 -4.45 33.66
CA LYS A 289 18.37 -4.09 34.83
C LYS A 289 17.15 -3.23 34.49
N GLN A 290 17.30 -2.28 33.57
CA GLN A 290 16.28 -1.25 33.33
C GLN A 290 15.47 -1.51 32.06
N LEU A 291 16.08 -2.04 31.00
CA LEU A 291 15.48 -2.06 29.66
C LEU A 291 15.17 -3.47 29.13
N SER A 292 15.66 -4.53 29.78
CA SER A 292 15.51 -5.91 29.29
C SER A 292 14.05 -6.32 29.06
N GLY A 293 13.15 -5.93 29.97
CA GLY A 293 11.72 -6.19 29.84
C GLY A 293 11.08 -5.48 28.64
N ILE A 294 11.54 -4.27 28.31
CA ILE A 294 11.01 -3.47 27.20
C ILE A 294 11.58 -3.95 25.87
N VAL A 295 12.89 -4.18 25.79
CA VAL A 295 13.56 -4.66 24.57
C VAL A 295 13.04 -6.04 24.15
N ALA A 296 12.65 -6.88 25.11
CA ALA A 296 12.07 -8.20 24.83
C ALA A 296 10.63 -8.14 24.28
N LEU A 297 9.98 -6.97 24.25
CA LEU A 297 8.61 -6.85 23.77
C LEU A 297 8.50 -7.17 22.27
N PRO A 298 7.43 -7.84 21.82
CA PRO A 298 7.21 -8.13 20.39
C PRO A 298 7.09 -6.88 19.51
N VAL A 299 6.72 -5.75 20.10
CA VAL A 299 6.61 -4.43 19.45
C VAL A 299 7.98 -3.86 19.14
N CYS A 300 9.00 -4.29 19.87
CA CYS A 300 10.39 -3.86 19.70
C CYS A 300 11.21 -4.77 18.77
N ASP A 301 10.55 -5.66 18.04
CA ASP A 301 11.18 -6.57 17.11
C ASP A 301 11.63 -5.82 15.83
N ALA A 302 12.90 -5.41 15.81
CA ALA A 302 13.52 -4.66 14.72
C ALA A 302 13.39 -5.31 13.32
N SER A 303 13.14 -6.62 13.25
CA SER A 303 12.84 -7.31 11.99
C SER A 303 11.57 -6.80 11.30
N ARG A 304 10.62 -6.22 12.05
CA ARG A 304 9.34 -5.69 11.57
C ARG A 304 9.44 -4.22 11.18
N LYS A 305 10.40 -3.88 10.32
CA LYS A 305 10.83 -2.51 9.93
C LYS A 305 9.77 -1.39 9.90
N LYS A 306 8.54 -1.65 9.43
CA LYS A 306 7.49 -0.62 9.33
C LYS A 306 6.57 -0.51 10.55
N ASN A 307 6.50 -1.56 11.38
CA ASN A 307 5.52 -1.68 12.46
C ASN A 307 6.20 -2.06 13.79
N ALA A 308 7.41 -1.53 14.03
CA ALA A 308 8.17 -1.80 15.24
C ALA A 308 8.99 -0.60 15.67
N ILE A 309 9.37 -0.63 16.95
CA ILE A 309 10.15 0.41 17.63
C ILE A 309 11.49 -0.22 18.03
N ASP A 310 12.59 0.19 17.42
CA ASP A 310 13.89 -0.41 17.66
C ASP A 310 14.63 0.31 18.80
N ILE A 311 14.25 0.00 20.05
CA ILE A 311 14.87 0.59 21.24
C ILE A 311 16.36 0.22 21.34
N LEU A 312 16.72 -1.02 21.01
CA LEU A 312 18.10 -1.49 21.13
C LEU A 312 19.01 -0.77 20.12
N GLY A 313 18.57 -0.65 18.87
CA GLY A 313 19.33 -0.02 17.80
C GLY A 313 19.27 1.51 17.85
N GLN A 314 18.07 2.09 17.85
CA GLN A 314 17.87 3.53 17.67
C GLN A 314 18.06 4.32 18.97
N SER A 315 17.64 3.79 20.12
CA SER A 315 17.79 4.49 21.40
C SER A 315 19.13 4.20 22.06
N ILE A 316 19.44 2.92 22.25
CA ILE A 316 20.59 2.48 23.04
C ILE A 316 21.87 2.55 22.21
N TRP A 317 21.96 1.77 21.14
CA TRP A 317 23.19 1.62 20.36
C TRP A 317 23.62 2.91 19.67
N LYS A 318 22.72 3.58 18.95
CA LYS A 318 23.03 4.84 18.24
C LYS A 318 23.59 5.90 19.20
N SER A 319 23.00 6.03 20.38
CA SER A 319 23.44 6.98 21.40
C SER A 319 24.81 6.60 21.97
N ILE A 320 25.04 5.32 22.30
CA ILE A 320 26.34 4.83 22.78
C ILE A 320 27.42 5.01 21.71
N TYR A 321 27.11 4.65 20.46
CA TYR A 321 28.02 4.74 19.33
C TYR A 321 28.46 6.18 19.03
N SER A 322 27.52 7.14 19.07
CA SER A 322 27.83 8.57 18.98
C SER A 322 28.77 8.99 20.11
N THR A 323 28.47 8.60 21.35
CA THR A 323 29.34 8.91 22.51
C THR A 323 30.74 8.32 22.38
N LEU A 324 30.86 7.05 21.95
CA LEU A 324 32.16 6.39 21.70
C LEU A 324 32.96 7.10 20.60
N THR A 325 32.26 7.61 19.58
CA THR A 325 32.88 8.30 18.45
C THR A 325 33.29 9.72 18.76
N GLU A 326 32.47 10.47 19.49
CA GLU A 326 32.63 11.91 19.68
C GLU A 326 33.38 12.24 20.97
N LYS A 327 32.97 11.62 22.10
CA LYS A 327 33.54 11.90 23.41
C LYS A 327 34.77 11.02 23.71
N LEU A 328 34.76 9.78 23.26
CA LEU A 328 35.74 8.72 23.60
C LEU A 328 36.51 8.18 22.37
N SER A 329 36.75 9.01 21.35
CA SER A 329 37.44 8.61 20.11
C SER A 329 38.85 8.04 20.30
N GLU A 330 39.47 8.31 21.45
CA GLU A 330 40.80 7.82 21.84
C GLU A 330 40.90 6.29 21.80
N ILE A 331 39.78 5.57 21.95
CA ILE A 331 39.76 4.09 21.87
C ILE A 331 40.19 3.56 20.50
N PHE A 332 40.01 4.34 19.44
CA PHE A 332 40.31 3.95 18.05
C PHE A 332 41.72 4.33 17.60
N VAL A 333 42.52 4.99 18.45
CA VAL A 333 43.84 5.49 18.08
C VAL A 333 44.83 4.35 17.93
N ALA A 334 45.40 4.21 16.73
CA ALA A 334 46.26 3.10 16.36
C ALA A 334 47.75 3.29 16.71
N TYR A 335 48.08 3.75 17.92
CA TYR A 335 49.47 4.00 18.32
C TYR A 335 50.16 2.80 18.99
N ASN A 336 49.41 1.99 19.72
CA ASN A 336 49.95 0.84 20.45
C ASN A 336 49.16 -0.43 20.07
N PRO A 337 49.82 -1.47 19.51
CA PRO A 337 49.12 -2.67 19.07
C PRO A 337 48.49 -3.46 20.24
N ASP A 338 49.11 -3.51 21.42
CA ASP A 338 48.51 -4.17 22.60
C ASP A 338 47.20 -3.48 23.01
N ARG A 339 47.17 -2.15 22.93
CA ARG A 339 45.97 -1.37 23.23
C ARG A 339 44.87 -1.60 22.19
N ILE A 340 45.21 -1.62 20.90
CA ILE A 340 44.24 -1.91 19.84
C ILE A 340 43.66 -3.32 20.05
N TYR A 341 44.52 -4.31 20.31
CA TYR A 341 44.09 -5.67 20.60
C TYR A 341 43.09 -5.70 21.77
N HIS A 342 43.46 -5.08 22.89
CA HIS A 342 42.63 -5.03 24.09
C HIS A 342 41.28 -4.37 23.81
N ASN A 343 41.30 -3.15 23.28
CA ASN A 343 40.10 -2.37 23.04
C ASN A 343 39.18 -3.02 21.99
N TYR A 344 39.74 -3.53 20.89
CA TYR A 344 38.99 -4.22 19.85
C TYR A 344 38.34 -5.50 20.38
N THR A 345 39.09 -6.33 21.10
CA THR A 345 38.58 -7.58 21.68
C THR A 345 37.42 -7.32 22.65
N HIS A 346 37.55 -6.31 23.50
CA HIS A 346 36.45 -5.91 24.39
C HIS A 346 35.26 -5.31 23.64
N SER A 347 35.50 -4.58 22.56
CA SER A 347 34.45 -3.98 21.73
C SER A 347 33.64 -5.03 20.96
N VAL A 348 34.29 -6.06 20.41
CA VAL A 348 33.61 -7.19 19.76
C VAL A 348 32.78 -7.98 20.77
N LYS A 349 33.33 -8.27 21.96
CA LYS A 349 32.60 -8.94 23.06
C LYS A 349 31.41 -8.11 23.52
N PHE A 350 31.55 -6.79 23.58
CA PHE A 350 30.48 -5.87 23.95
C PHE A 350 29.33 -5.89 22.94
N VAL A 351 29.62 -5.81 21.64
CA VAL A 351 28.60 -5.92 20.58
C VAL A 351 27.89 -7.27 20.64
N ALA A 352 28.63 -8.37 20.82
CA ALA A 352 28.05 -9.70 20.96
C ALA A 352 27.14 -9.81 22.19
N ALA A 353 27.52 -9.21 23.32
CA ALA A 353 26.69 -9.18 24.52
C ALA A 353 25.43 -8.33 24.36
N LEU A 354 25.48 -7.24 23.58
CA LEU A 354 24.27 -6.48 23.23
C LEU A 354 23.34 -7.26 22.28
N GLU A 355 23.92 -8.02 21.35
CA GLU A 355 23.16 -8.89 20.43
C GLU A 355 22.35 -9.98 21.18
N GLU A 356 22.77 -10.38 22.38
CA GLU A 356 22.02 -11.34 23.21
C GLU A 356 20.65 -10.82 23.67
N PHE A 357 20.43 -9.50 23.70
CA PHE A 357 19.12 -8.92 24.01
C PHE A 357 18.12 -8.99 22.85
N CYS A 358 18.57 -9.33 21.64
CA CYS A 358 17.67 -9.49 20.49
C CYS A 358 16.82 -10.76 20.60
N SER A 359 15.51 -10.61 20.41
CA SER A 359 14.52 -11.70 20.59
C SER A 359 14.59 -12.80 19.53
N ASN A 360 15.02 -12.50 18.30
CA ASN A 360 15.03 -13.45 17.19
C ASN A 360 16.26 -13.29 16.28
N LYS A 361 16.49 -14.28 15.40
CA LYS A 361 17.66 -14.30 14.50
C LYS A 361 17.65 -13.13 13.50
N ALA A 362 16.49 -12.74 12.99
CA ALA A 362 16.37 -11.63 12.05
C ALA A 362 16.77 -10.28 12.69
N SER A 363 16.33 -10.02 13.92
CA SER A 363 16.74 -8.83 14.68
C SER A 363 18.22 -8.83 15.03
N LYS A 364 18.82 -10.01 15.24
CA LYS A 364 20.29 -10.14 15.35
C LYS A 364 21.01 -9.74 14.07
N GLU A 365 20.51 -10.16 12.91
CA GLU A 365 21.07 -9.77 11.61
C GLU A 365 20.97 -8.26 11.39
N CYS A 366 19.80 -7.65 11.65
CA CYS A 366 19.64 -6.19 11.58
C CYS A 366 20.55 -5.44 12.55
N PHE A 367 20.71 -5.93 13.78
CA PHE A 367 21.62 -5.32 14.77
C PHE A 367 23.09 -5.44 14.34
N ARG A 368 23.49 -6.58 13.77
CA ARG A 368 24.83 -6.76 13.20
C ARG A 368 25.09 -5.74 12.10
N GLU A 369 24.18 -5.59 11.14
CA GLU A 369 24.27 -4.56 10.09
C GLU A 369 24.45 -3.14 10.68
N LEU A 370 23.69 -2.81 11.73
CA LEU A 370 23.77 -1.52 12.42
C LEU A 370 25.12 -1.29 13.13
N THR A 371 25.77 -2.35 13.60
CA THR A 371 27.05 -2.29 14.33
C THR A 371 28.27 -2.38 13.40
N LEU A 372 28.10 -2.75 12.12
CA LEU A 372 29.21 -2.83 11.15
C LEU A 372 30.05 -1.54 11.08
N PRO A 373 29.48 -0.33 11.00
CA PRO A 373 30.27 0.90 10.91
C PRO A 373 31.19 1.12 12.11
N PHE A 374 30.81 0.60 13.29
CA PHE A 374 31.64 0.67 14.49
C PHE A 374 32.83 -0.29 14.41
N LEU A 375 32.65 -1.48 13.86
CA LEU A 375 33.73 -2.45 13.67
C LEU A 375 34.69 -2.01 12.55
N GLU A 376 34.18 -1.35 11.51
CA GLU A 376 34.99 -0.82 10.41
C GLU A 376 35.90 0.35 10.82
N LYS A 377 35.61 1.04 11.94
CA LYS A 377 36.48 2.10 12.45
C LYS A 377 37.85 1.63 12.93
N TRP A 378 37.97 0.36 13.28
CA TRP A 378 39.23 -0.20 13.72
C TRP A 378 40.13 -0.42 12.50
N ASN A 379 41.24 0.31 12.43
CA ASN A 379 42.20 0.13 11.35
C ASN A 379 43.03 -1.14 11.58
N MET A 380 42.45 -2.28 11.20
CA MET A 380 43.06 -3.59 11.39
C MET A 380 44.30 -3.80 10.50
N ASP A 381 44.44 -3.03 9.41
CA ASP A 381 45.63 -3.04 8.58
C ASP A 381 46.82 -2.40 9.31
N VAL A 382 46.62 -1.25 9.95
CA VAL A 382 47.66 -0.61 10.78
C VAL A 382 48.00 -1.50 11.98
N TYR A 383 47.01 -2.12 12.62
CA TYR A 383 47.26 -3.12 13.67
C TYR A 383 48.20 -4.23 13.19
N PHE A 384 47.87 -4.85 12.06
CA PHE A 384 48.69 -5.92 11.49
C PHE A 384 50.07 -5.41 11.08
N GLN A 385 50.20 -4.20 10.52
CA GLN A 385 51.50 -3.61 10.16
C GLN A 385 52.39 -3.39 11.38
N LEU A 386 51.85 -2.88 12.50
CA LEU A 386 52.59 -2.70 13.74
C LEU A 386 53.08 -4.06 14.27
N ARG A 387 52.19 -5.06 14.36
CA ARG A 387 52.55 -6.42 14.79
C ARG A 387 53.53 -7.11 13.84
N TYR A 388 53.37 -6.92 12.54
CA TYR A 388 54.31 -7.40 11.53
C TYR A 388 55.70 -6.81 11.76
N SER A 389 55.78 -5.49 11.93
CA SER A 389 57.05 -4.82 12.19
C SER A 389 57.69 -5.30 13.50
N GLU A 390 56.90 -5.48 14.56
CA GLU A 390 57.38 -5.98 15.85
C GLU A 390 57.98 -7.39 15.73
N LEU A 391 57.26 -8.30 15.05
CA LEU A 391 57.66 -9.71 14.91
C LEU A 391 58.76 -9.95 13.88
N THR A 392 58.97 -9.03 12.93
CA THR A 392 60.06 -9.11 11.94
C THR A 392 61.28 -8.27 12.31
N GLN A 393 61.15 -7.21 13.11
CA GLN A 393 62.30 -6.44 13.60
C GLN A 393 63.23 -7.30 14.47
N THR A 394 62.68 -8.27 15.20
CA THR A 394 63.48 -9.27 15.95
C THR A 394 64.43 -10.07 15.06
N MET A 395 64.17 -10.14 13.75
CA MET A 395 64.97 -10.86 12.76
C MET A 395 66.06 -10.00 12.12
N GLN A 396 65.89 -8.68 12.11
CA GLN A 396 66.77 -7.74 11.38
C GLN A 396 67.99 -7.29 12.20
N SER A 397 68.01 -7.52 13.52
CA SER A 397 69.19 -7.23 14.34
C SER A 397 70.31 -8.24 14.07
N LYS A 398 71.32 -7.85 13.27
CA LYS A 398 72.51 -8.67 12.90
C LYS A 398 73.36 -9.19 14.08
N ARG A 399 73.02 -8.82 15.32
CA ARG A 399 73.43 -9.47 16.57
C ARG A 399 72.20 -9.49 17.47
N PRO A 400 71.65 -10.66 17.82
CA PRO A 400 70.64 -10.72 18.86
C PRO A 400 71.36 -10.38 20.17
N GLN A 401 71.25 -9.13 20.63
CA GLN A 401 71.35 -8.90 22.07
C GLN A 401 70.18 -9.66 22.69
N ASP A 402 70.40 -10.33 23.83
CA ASP A 402 69.33 -10.98 24.58
C ASP A 402 68.18 -9.98 24.72
N THR A 403 67.16 -10.15 23.89
CA THR A 403 66.07 -9.22 23.78
C THR A 403 65.26 -9.39 25.04
N VAL A 404 65.41 -8.42 25.94
CA VAL A 404 64.67 -8.24 27.20
C VAL A 404 63.14 -8.34 27.03
N PHE A 405 62.66 -8.31 25.78
CA PHE A 405 61.25 -8.32 25.36
C PHE A 405 60.63 -9.72 25.16
N LEU A 406 61.44 -10.78 25.14
CA LEU A 406 60.98 -12.17 25.11
C LEU A 406 61.21 -12.78 26.50
N GLN A 407 60.40 -12.38 27.49
CA GLN A 407 60.51 -12.89 28.86
C GLN A 407 60.23 -14.41 28.98
N GLU A 408 59.74 -15.04 27.91
CA GLU A 408 59.59 -16.50 27.83
C GLU A 408 60.85 -17.16 27.25
N SER A 409 61.59 -17.86 28.11
CA SER A 409 62.75 -18.64 27.68
C SER A 409 62.31 -20.06 27.29
N ILE A 410 62.33 -20.36 25.99
CA ILE A 410 62.35 -21.76 25.54
C ILE A 410 63.79 -22.26 25.72
N SER A 411 63.98 -23.26 26.59
CA SER A 411 65.29 -23.83 26.96
C SER A 411 65.88 -24.72 25.87
N ASP A 412 65.05 -25.20 24.94
CA ASP A 412 65.37 -26.35 24.07
C ASP A 412 66.11 -25.99 22.78
N TYR A 413 66.37 -24.70 22.53
CA TYR A 413 67.02 -24.24 21.30
C TYR A 413 68.49 -23.87 21.53
N VAL A 414 69.37 -24.54 20.79
CA VAL A 414 70.83 -24.30 20.82
C VAL A 414 71.21 -22.98 20.11
N PHE A 415 70.54 -22.66 19.01
CA PHE A 415 70.83 -21.46 18.23
C PHE A 415 69.90 -20.30 18.60
N PRO A 416 70.44 -19.09 18.88
CA PRO A 416 69.64 -17.91 19.19
C PRO A 416 68.60 -17.55 18.12
N MET A 417 68.96 -17.71 16.84
CA MET A 417 68.06 -17.44 15.71
C MET A 417 66.86 -18.40 15.68
N SER A 418 67.10 -19.69 15.94
CA SER A 418 66.04 -20.71 16.03
C SER A 418 65.09 -20.42 17.20
N LYS A 419 65.63 -20.00 18.34
CA LYS A 419 64.85 -19.59 19.51
C LYS A 419 63.96 -18.39 19.21
N GLN A 420 64.52 -17.35 18.57
CA GLN A 420 63.78 -16.13 18.25
C GLN A 420 62.64 -16.37 17.25
N ILE A 421 62.86 -17.20 16.24
CA ILE A 421 61.82 -17.54 15.25
C ILE A 421 60.74 -18.42 15.83
N ALA A 422 61.10 -19.40 16.65
CA ALA A 422 60.13 -20.22 17.37
C ALA A 422 59.23 -19.32 18.23
N LEU A 423 59.81 -18.41 19.01
CA LEU A 423 59.06 -17.46 19.83
C LEU A 423 58.20 -16.51 19.00
N ALA A 424 58.73 -15.93 17.92
CA ALA A 424 57.96 -15.04 17.04
C ALA A 424 56.81 -15.77 16.35
N SER A 425 57.03 -17.01 15.91
CA SER A 425 56.00 -17.86 15.27
C SER A 425 54.90 -18.26 16.27
N MET A 426 55.27 -18.56 17.52
CA MET A 426 54.30 -18.81 18.59
C MET A 426 53.51 -17.54 18.93
N LYS A 427 54.18 -16.39 19.01
CA LYS A 427 53.53 -15.09 19.27
C LYS A 427 52.50 -14.70 18.22
N CYS A 428 52.65 -15.11 16.96
CA CYS A 428 51.62 -14.89 15.92
C CYS A 428 50.23 -15.43 16.30
N PHE A 429 50.17 -16.43 17.17
CA PHE A 429 48.95 -17.11 17.62
C PHE A 429 48.69 -16.96 19.11
N ALA A 430 49.47 -16.14 19.81
CA ALA A 430 49.33 -15.94 21.25
C ALA A 430 48.16 -15.01 21.59
N ASP A 431 47.54 -15.26 22.74
CA ASP A 431 46.62 -14.31 23.36
C ASP A 431 47.33 -12.97 23.60
N GLY A 432 46.66 -11.85 23.31
CA GLY A 432 47.28 -10.53 23.28
C GLY A 432 47.75 -10.07 21.89
N VAL A 433 47.93 -10.99 20.93
CA VAL A 433 48.45 -10.68 19.59
C VAL A 433 47.51 -11.17 18.49
N HIS A 434 46.98 -12.38 18.61
CA HIS A 434 46.15 -12.98 17.56
C HIS A 434 44.69 -12.49 17.61
N LEU A 435 44.22 -11.91 16.51
CA LEU A 435 42.80 -11.58 16.31
C LEU A 435 42.23 -12.47 15.20
N ASP A 436 41.10 -13.11 15.46
CA ASP A 436 40.46 -14.08 14.53
C ASP A 436 40.20 -13.49 13.14
N ALA A 437 39.83 -12.21 13.08
CA ALA A 437 39.61 -11.50 11.81
C ALA A 437 40.89 -11.36 10.95
N GLN A 438 42.08 -11.53 11.55
CA GLN A 438 43.38 -11.41 10.89
C GLN A 438 44.14 -12.74 10.81
N THR A 439 43.52 -13.88 11.17
CA THR A 439 44.17 -15.21 11.14
C THR A 439 44.86 -15.52 9.81
N PRO A 440 44.29 -15.25 8.62
CA PRO A 440 44.98 -15.52 7.36
C PRO A 440 46.30 -14.74 7.21
N LYS A 441 46.35 -13.49 7.72
CA LYS A 441 47.55 -12.65 7.65
C LYS A 441 48.62 -13.12 8.65
N PHE A 442 48.24 -13.48 9.87
CA PHE A 442 49.16 -14.04 10.86
C PHE A 442 49.69 -15.43 10.48
N ALA A 443 48.85 -16.28 9.88
CA ALA A 443 49.30 -17.56 9.33
C ALA A 443 50.34 -17.37 8.22
N ARG A 444 50.09 -16.45 7.29
CA ARG A 444 51.08 -16.08 6.27
C ARG A 444 52.38 -15.57 6.89
N LEU A 445 52.29 -14.71 7.92
CA LEU A 445 53.46 -14.20 8.63
C LEU A 445 54.27 -15.33 9.28
N SER A 446 53.62 -16.30 9.95
CA SER A 446 54.35 -17.44 10.53
C SER A 446 55.11 -18.26 9.48
N LEU A 447 54.55 -18.42 8.27
CA LEU A 447 55.22 -19.11 7.17
C LEU A 447 56.36 -18.26 6.59
N GLN A 448 56.20 -16.95 6.53
CA GLN A 448 57.27 -16.03 6.11
C GLN A 448 58.45 -16.06 7.08
N LEU A 449 58.21 -16.06 8.39
CA LEU A 449 59.25 -16.20 9.41
C LEU A 449 60.03 -17.51 9.27
N LEU A 450 59.33 -18.62 8.97
CA LEU A 450 59.96 -19.91 8.68
C LEU A 450 60.75 -19.90 7.36
N HIS A 451 60.24 -19.24 6.33
CA HIS A 451 60.95 -19.09 5.07
C HIS A 451 62.26 -18.31 5.24
N GLU A 452 62.20 -17.18 5.96
CA GLU A 452 63.38 -16.38 6.29
C GLU A 452 64.41 -17.17 7.12
N TYR A 453 63.95 -18.03 8.04
CA TYR A 453 64.84 -18.96 8.75
C TYR A 453 65.59 -19.89 7.80
N VAL A 454 64.86 -20.52 6.87
CA VAL A 454 65.45 -21.45 5.91
C VAL A 454 66.47 -20.74 5.03
N ASP A 455 66.15 -19.53 4.56
CA ASP A 455 67.07 -18.72 3.75
C ASP A 455 68.30 -18.26 4.54
N TYR A 456 68.17 -17.96 5.84
CA TYR A 456 69.31 -17.62 6.70
C TYR A 456 70.37 -18.75 6.76
N TRP A 457 69.94 -20.01 6.75
CA TRP A 457 70.83 -21.18 6.76
C TRP A 457 71.22 -21.68 5.37
N ARG A 458 70.67 -21.07 4.32
CA ARG A 458 70.99 -21.45 2.96
C ARG A 458 72.40 -20.98 2.64
N THR A 459 73.22 -21.85 2.07
CA THR A 459 74.53 -21.46 1.56
C THR A 459 74.37 -20.37 0.50
N PRO A 460 75.22 -19.33 0.51
CA PRO A 460 75.11 -18.16 -0.36
C PRO A 460 75.11 -18.50 -1.85
#